data_AF-A0A1F6ANM3-F1
#
_entry.id   AF-A0A1F6ANM3-F1
#
_cell.length_a   1.000
_cell.length_b   1.000
_cell.length_c   1.000
_cell.angle_alpha   90.00
_cell.angle_beta   90.00
_cell.angle_gamma   90.00
#
_symmetry.space_group_name_H-M   'P 1'
#
loop_
_entity.id
_entity.type
_entity.pdbx_description
1 polymer ?
#
loop_
_entity_poly.entity_id
_entity_poly.type
_entity_poly.pdbx_seq_one_letter_code
_entity_poly.pdbx_strand_id
1 'polypeptide(L)'
;MINIDQNSYFWQYLSDGQKGLVEEGLYLLKDLKEHPDAKITDHSYLVFPFAKAYEGFLKKLFLDLGYISQKEYEGEHFRIGKALNPHLERRLRKWSIYDKISQNYGSKNLAENLWQVWKEGRNLVFHYFPHNFRALTLVEAERIVDEIISIMQEAVSLCKLK
;
A
#
# COMPACT_ATOMS: atom_id res chain seq x y z
N MET A 1 -12.91 6.62 -7.21
CA MET A 1 -13.24 5.62 -6.20
C MET A 1 -13.49 4.28 -6.84
N ILE A 2 -12.52 3.41 -6.68
CA ILE A 2 -12.57 2.01 -7.06
C ILE A 2 -13.71 1.30 -6.32
N ASN A 3 -14.53 0.57 -7.06
CA ASN A 3 -15.50 -0.35 -6.48
C ASN A 3 -14.79 -1.67 -6.15
N ILE A 4 -14.84 -2.09 -4.89
CA ILE A 4 -14.24 -3.34 -4.44
C ILE A 4 -15.33 -4.41 -4.41
N ASP A 5 -15.28 -5.36 -5.35
CA ASP A 5 -16.14 -6.54 -5.31
C ASP A 5 -15.73 -7.44 -4.15
N GLN A 6 -16.61 -7.57 -3.15
CA GLN A 6 -16.40 -8.41 -1.97
C GLN A 6 -16.33 -9.92 -2.30
N ASN A 7 -16.75 -10.34 -3.50
CA ASN A 7 -16.59 -11.70 -3.97
C ASN A 7 -15.29 -11.92 -4.77
N SER A 8 -14.51 -10.86 -5.00
CA SER A 8 -13.26 -10.96 -5.75
C SER A 8 -12.18 -11.73 -4.99
N TYR A 9 -11.28 -12.38 -5.74
CA TYR A 9 -10.08 -13.02 -5.17
C TYR A 9 -9.24 -12.04 -4.34
N PHE A 10 -9.15 -10.78 -4.78
CA PHE A 10 -8.47 -9.73 -4.01
C PHE A 10 -9.10 -9.56 -2.62
N TRP A 11 -10.43 -9.43 -2.53
CA TRP A 11 -11.10 -9.26 -1.25
C TRP A 11 -10.91 -10.48 -0.35
N GLN A 12 -11.04 -11.68 -0.91
CA GLN A 12 -10.86 -12.92 -0.17
C GLN A 12 -9.44 -13.10 0.35
N TYR A 13 -8.44 -12.63 -0.39
CA TYR A 13 -7.03 -12.69 -0.01
C TYR A 13 -6.66 -11.79 1.18
N LEU A 14 -7.40 -10.70 1.39
CA LEU A 14 -7.20 -9.80 2.53
C LEU A 14 -7.56 -10.48 3.86
N SER A 15 -6.76 -10.20 4.90
CA SER A 15 -7.11 -10.58 6.27
C SER A 15 -8.27 -9.73 6.79
N ASP A 16 -8.96 -10.22 7.83
CA ASP A 16 -10.11 -9.48 8.40
C ASP A 16 -9.73 -8.09 8.91
N GLY A 17 -8.52 -7.95 9.48
CA GLY A 17 -7.99 -6.63 9.87
C GLY A 17 -7.73 -5.70 8.68
N GLN A 18 -7.30 -6.23 7.54
CA GLN A 18 -7.11 -5.44 6.31
C GLN A 18 -8.46 -5.02 5.71
N LYS A 19 -9.44 -5.93 5.69
CA LYS A 19 -10.81 -5.63 5.24
C LYS A 19 -11.42 -4.52 6.09
N GLY A 20 -11.36 -4.65 7.41
CA GLY A 20 -11.86 -3.63 8.34
C GLY A 20 -11.24 -2.26 8.10
N LEU A 21 -9.92 -2.18 7.92
CA LEU A 21 -9.25 -0.91 7.60
C LEU A 21 -9.71 -0.30 6.26
N VAL A 22 -9.93 -1.12 5.24
CA VAL A 22 -10.45 -0.65 3.94
C VAL A 22 -11.88 -0.14 4.08
N GLU A 23 -12.74 -0.86 4.79
CA GLU A 23 -14.13 -0.46 5.04
C GLU A 23 -14.23 0.82 5.86
N GLU A 24 -13.44 0.94 6.93
CA GLU A 24 -13.34 2.16 7.74
C GLU A 24 -12.85 3.35 6.92
N GLY A 25 -11.84 3.16 6.07
CA GLY A 25 -11.34 4.20 5.17
C GLY A 25 -12.40 4.64 4.15
N LEU A 26 -13.14 3.71 3.57
CA LEU A 26 -14.24 4.00 2.64
C LEU A 26 -15.38 4.73 3.35
N TYR A 27 -15.68 4.36 4.59
CA TYR A 27 -16.64 5.06 5.44
C TYR A 27 -16.23 6.52 5.67
N LEU A 28 -14.97 6.78 6.06
CA LEU A 28 -14.47 8.15 6.28
C LEU A 28 -14.54 9.00 5.01
N LEU A 29 -14.17 8.43 3.86
CA LEU A 29 -14.26 9.10 2.57
C LEU A 29 -15.70 9.47 2.21
N LYS A 30 -16.63 8.54 2.44
CA LYS A 30 -18.06 8.76 2.20
C LYS A 30 -18.61 9.85 3.14
N ASP A 31 -18.31 9.73 4.43
CA ASP A 31 -18.80 10.66 5.44
C ASP A 31 -18.36 12.10 5.15
N LEU A 32 -17.09 12.32 4.81
CA LEU A 32 -16.61 13.66 4.46
C LEU A 32 -17.30 14.23 3.20
N LYS A 33 -17.64 13.38 2.22
CA LYS A 33 -18.34 13.84 1.01
C LYS A 33 -19.79 14.20 1.28
N GLU A 34 -20.45 13.48 2.18
CA GLU A 34 -21.82 13.76 2.60
C GLU A 34 -21.87 14.95 3.57
N HIS A 35 -20.81 15.15 4.35
CA HIS A 35 -20.67 16.20 5.36
C HIS A 35 -19.36 16.99 5.18
N PRO A 36 -19.23 17.82 4.12
CA PRO A 36 -17.99 18.55 3.88
C PRO A 36 -17.69 19.56 5.00
N ASP A 37 -16.52 19.46 5.62
CA ASP A 37 -16.02 20.46 6.58
C ASP A 37 -14.97 21.36 5.91
N ALA A 38 -15.36 22.61 5.63
CA ALA A 38 -14.48 23.61 5.02
C ALA A 38 -13.26 24.00 5.91
N LYS A 39 -13.22 23.59 7.18
CA LYS A 39 -12.09 23.84 8.08
C LYS A 39 -10.97 22.82 7.93
N ILE A 40 -11.25 21.64 7.38
CA ILE A 40 -10.25 20.59 7.18
C ILE A 40 -9.49 20.89 5.89
N THR A 41 -8.23 21.27 6.03
CA THR A 41 -7.37 21.66 4.90
C THR A 41 -6.40 20.56 4.47
N ASP A 42 -6.16 19.55 5.32
CA ASP A 42 -5.30 18.41 5.03
C ASP A 42 -6.09 17.10 5.14
N HIS A 43 -6.15 16.38 4.02
CA HIS A 43 -6.91 15.15 3.83
C HIS A 43 -6.04 13.90 3.97
N SER A 44 -4.78 14.04 4.40
CA SER A 44 -3.86 12.92 4.59
C SER A 44 -4.42 11.82 5.49
N TYR A 45 -5.24 12.18 6.50
CA TYR A 45 -5.86 11.22 7.40
C TYR A 45 -6.79 10.21 6.71
N LEU A 46 -7.39 10.57 5.57
CA LEU A 46 -8.24 9.67 4.78
C LEU A 46 -7.43 8.53 4.15
N VAL A 47 -6.13 8.73 3.95
CA VAL A 47 -5.23 7.72 3.36
C VAL A 47 -4.77 6.71 4.43
N PHE A 48 -4.78 7.08 5.71
CA PHE A 48 -4.14 6.29 6.78
C PHE A 48 -4.66 4.84 6.89
N PRO A 49 -5.97 4.56 6.85
CA PRO A 49 -6.46 3.19 6.94
C PRO A 49 -5.96 2.34 5.77
N PHE A 50 -5.98 2.89 4.55
CA PHE A 50 -5.51 2.21 3.33
C PHE A 50 -4.00 2.00 3.37
N ALA A 51 -3.21 2.98 3.81
CA ALA A 51 -1.76 2.85 3.96
C ALA A 51 -1.39 1.74 4.96
N LYS A 52 -2.15 1.62 6.06
CA LYS A 52 -1.95 0.57 7.06
C LYS A 52 -2.36 -0.81 6.54
N ALA A 53 -3.48 -0.90 5.83
CA ALA A 53 -3.90 -2.13 5.15
C ALA A 53 -2.84 -2.58 4.14
N TYR A 54 -2.30 -1.63 3.35
CA TYR A 54 -1.29 -1.87 2.34
C TYR A 54 0.05 -2.34 2.92
N GLU A 55 0.51 -1.75 4.02
CA GLU A 55 1.73 -2.22 4.72
C GLU A 55 1.59 -3.71 5.14
N GLY A 56 0.44 -4.05 5.73
CA GLY A 56 0.14 -5.44 6.11
C GLY A 56 0.00 -6.36 4.89
N PHE A 57 -0.62 -5.86 3.81
CA PHE A 57 -0.77 -6.59 2.56
C PHE A 57 0.58 -6.94 1.96
N LEU A 58 1.50 -5.97 1.86
CA LEU A 58 2.85 -6.21 1.33
C LEU A 58 3.62 -7.22 2.18
N LYS A 59 3.51 -7.16 3.52
CA LYS A 59 4.08 -8.18 4.41
C LYS A 59 3.53 -9.58 4.09
N LYS A 60 2.20 -9.72 3.97
CA LYS A 60 1.54 -11.00 3.64
C LYS A 60 1.96 -11.50 2.26
N LEU A 61 1.94 -10.62 1.26
CA LEU A 61 2.39 -10.90 -0.10
C LEU A 61 3.81 -11.46 -0.11
N PHE A 62 4.74 -10.82 0.60
CA PHE A 62 6.13 -11.28 0.61
C PHE A 62 6.31 -12.62 1.33
N LEU A 63 5.47 -12.91 2.34
CA LEU A 63 5.45 -14.21 3.00
C LEU A 63 4.93 -15.30 2.06
N ASP A 64 3.78 -15.06 1.43
CA ASP A 64 3.14 -16.02 0.53
C ASP A 64 3.98 -16.32 -0.71
N LEU A 65 4.79 -15.35 -1.17
CA LEU A 65 5.78 -15.52 -2.23
C LEU A 65 7.08 -16.20 -1.77
N GLY A 66 7.23 -16.50 -0.47
CA GLY A 66 8.44 -17.10 0.10
C GLY A 66 9.64 -16.16 0.14
N TYR A 67 9.43 -14.84 0.08
CA TYR A 67 10.50 -13.85 0.07
C TYR A 67 10.96 -13.44 1.46
N ILE A 68 10.08 -13.62 2.45
CA ILE A 68 10.37 -13.48 3.89
C ILE A 68 9.90 -14.74 4.64
N SER A 69 10.48 -14.96 5.81
CA SER A 69 10.09 -16.04 6.73
C SER A 69 8.90 -15.63 7.62
N GLN A 70 8.24 -16.62 8.23
CA GLN A 70 7.21 -16.38 9.24
C GLN A 70 7.70 -15.48 10.40
N LYS A 71 8.96 -15.68 10.82
CA LYS A 71 9.60 -14.86 11.86
C LYS A 71 9.73 -13.39 11.44
N GLU A 72 10.02 -13.11 10.17
CA GLU A 72 10.08 -11.74 9.64
C GLU A 72 8.69 -11.12 9.46
N TYR A 73 7.70 -11.94 9.10
CA TYR A 73 6.31 -11.51 9.00
C TYR A 73 5.77 -11.02 10.35
N GLU A 74 5.94 -11.82 11.41
CA GLU A 74 5.50 -11.52 12.79
C GLU A 74 6.38 -10.46 13.46
N GLY A 75 7.66 -10.36 13.07
CA GLY A 75 8.61 -9.47 13.69
C GLY A 75 8.39 -7.98 13.40
N GLU A 76 8.79 -7.15 14.36
CA GLU A 76 8.71 -5.67 14.28
C GLU A 76 9.87 -5.04 13.47
N HIS A 77 10.93 -5.82 13.22
CA HIS A 77 12.15 -5.31 12.59
C HIS A 77 12.13 -5.33 11.07
N PHE A 78 11.25 -6.12 10.45
CA PHE A 78 11.15 -6.17 8.99
C PHE A 78 10.59 -4.85 8.46
N ARG A 79 11.34 -4.22 7.54
CA ARG A 79 11.00 -2.89 6.99
C ARG A 79 10.68 -3.01 5.51
N ILE A 80 9.39 -2.90 5.17
CA ILE A 80 8.89 -2.90 3.79
C ILE A 80 9.66 -1.91 2.94
N GLY A 81 9.80 -0.67 3.42
CA GLY A 81 10.46 0.37 2.65
C GLY A 81 11.96 0.20 2.46
N LYS A 82 12.62 -0.72 3.16
CA LYS A 82 14.01 -1.10 2.88
C LYS A 82 14.06 -2.26 1.89
N ALA A 83 13.15 -3.23 2.04
CA ALA A 83 13.12 -4.45 1.24
C ALA A 83 12.68 -4.21 -0.21
N LEU A 84 11.79 -3.23 -0.42
CA LEU A 84 11.20 -2.90 -1.71
C LEU A 84 11.87 -1.69 -2.41
N ASN A 85 12.95 -1.15 -1.85
CA ASN A 85 13.56 0.08 -2.39
C ASN A 85 14.52 -0.21 -3.56
N PRO A 86 14.27 0.31 -4.78
CA PRO A 86 15.11 0.11 -5.96
C PRO A 86 16.54 0.65 -5.77
N HIS A 87 16.71 1.72 -4.99
CA HIS A 87 18.02 2.30 -4.75
C HIS A 87 18.90 1.44 -3.82
N LEU A 88 18.31 0.47 -3.12
CA LEU A 88 19.04 -0.48 -2.28
C LEU A 88 19.32 -1.80 -2.98
N GLU A 89 18.77 -2.01 -4.19
CA GLU A 89 18.88 -3.24 -4.97
C GLU A 89 20.34 -3.69 -5.12
N ARG A 90 21.22 -2.80 -5.59
CA ARG A 90 22.65 -3.10 -5.81
C ARG A 90 23.38 -3.57 -4.55
N ARG A 91 22.96 -3.07 -3.38
CA ARG A 91 23.54 -3.42 -2.07
C ARG A 91 22.98 -4.73 -1.54
N LEU A 92 21.68 -4.98 -1.73
CA LEU A 92 20.97 -6.14 -1.20
C LEU A 92 21.09 -7.37 -2.12
N ARG A 93 21.32 -7.17 -3.43
CA ARG A 93 21.41 -8.22 -4.47
C ARG A 93 20.25 -9.22 -4.31
N LYS A 94 20.56 -10.52 -4.20
CA LYS A 94 19.60 -11.62 -4.01
C LYS A 94 18.64 -11.50 -2.82
N TRP A 95 18.91 -10.59 -1.88
CA TRP A 95 18.04 -10.32 -0.74
C TRP A 95 17.05 -9.17 -0.98
N SER A 96 17.17 -8.46 -2.10
CA SER A 96 16.25 -7.41 -2.50
C SER A 96 14.90 -8.01 -2.92
N ILE A 97 13.82 -7.68 -2.20
CA ILE A 97 12.48 -8.11 -2.60
C ILE A 97 12.07 -7.43 -3.90
N TYR A 98 12.48 -6.17 -4.10
CA TYR A 98 12.31 -5.47 -5.37
C TYR A 98 12.88 -6.27 -6.55
N ASP A 99 14.11 -6.80 -6.40
CA ASP A 99 14.78 -7.58 -7.44
C ASP A 99 14.06 -8.91 -7.68
N LYS A 100 13.71 -9.63 -6.59
CA LYS A 100 12.94 -10.89 -6.66
C LYS A 100 11.61 -10.72 -7.40
N ILE A 101 10.85 -9.66 -7.11
CA ILE A 101 9.58 -9.38 -7.80
C ILE A 101 9.85 -9.05 -9.28
N SER A 102 10.82 -8.18 -9.55
CA SER A 102 11.18 -7.77 -10.92
C SER A 102 11.57 -8.94 -11.82
N GLN A 103 12.26 -9.94 -11.25
CA GLN A 103 12.70 -11.14 -11.97
C GLN A 103 11.56 -12.15 -12.20
N ASN A 104 10.68 -12.35 -11.22
CA ASN A 104 9.65 -13.40 -11.28
C ASN A 104 8.34 -12.95 -11.95
N TYR A 105 8.03 -11.65 -11.93
CA TYR A 105 6.74 -11.11 -12.38
C TYR A 105 6.83 -10.13 -13.56
N GLY A 106 7.90 -10.23 -14.36
CA GLY A 106 7.93 -9.72 -15.73
C GLY A 106 8.01 -8.19 -15.87
N SER A 107 9.25 -7.69 -15.90
CA SER A 107 9.66 -6.28 -16.05
C SER A 107 9.32 -5.39 -14.85
N LYS A 108 10.20 -4.43 -14.57
CA LYS A 108 10.23 -3.58 -13.37
C LYS A 108 8.90 -2.97 -12.89
N ASN A 109 7.86 -2.96 -13.73
CA ASN A 109 6.59 -2.29 -13.45
C ASN A 109 5.95 -2.73 -12.13
N LEU A 110 5.82 -4.03 -11.83
CA LEU A 110 5.15 -4.42 -10.57
C LEU A 110 5.96 -4.01 -9.33
N ALA A 111 7.26 -4.30 -9.30
CA ALA A 111 8.12 -3.95 -8.17
C ALA A 111 8.22 -2.44 -7.97
N GLU A 112 8.37 -1.69 -9.07
CA GLU A 112 8.40 -0.23 -9.07
C GLU A 112 7.07 0.36 -8.62
N ASN A 113 5.94 -0.12 -9.14
CA ASN A 113 4.62 0.38 -8.76
C ASN A 113 4.34 0.11 -7.28
N LEU A 114 4.63 -1.10 -6.79
CA LEU A 114 4.47 -1.41 -5.36
C LEU A 114 5.31 -0.45 -4.49
N TRP A 115 6.55 -0.17 -4.91
CA TRP A 115 7.43 0.77 -4.22
C TRP A 115 6.92 2.21 -4.27
N GLN A 116 6.54 2.71 -5.44
CA GLN A 116 6.09 4.09 -5.61
C GLN A 116 4.81 4.34 -4.85
N VAL A 117 3.83 3.44 -4.92
CA VAL A 117 2.59 3.55 -4.14
C VAL A 117 2.88 3.52 -2.63
N TRP A 118 3.82 2.67 -2.18
CA TRP A 118 4.22 2.65 -0.77
C TRP A 118 4.88 3.98 -0.36
N LYS A 119 5.76 4.50 -1.22
CA LYS A 119 6.47 5.75 -0.97
C LYS A 119 5.48 6.91 -0.92
N GLU A 120 4.55 7.02 -1.86
CA GLU A 120 3.58 8.10 -1.90
C GLU A 120 2.54 7.97 -0.79
N GLY A 121 1.82 6.85 -0.74
CA GLY A 121 0.66 6.68 0.13
C GLY A 121 0.97 6.34 1.58
N ARG A 122 2.14 5.76 1.86
CA ARG A 122 2.55 5.39 3.22
C ARG A 122 3.72 6.23 3.73
N ASN A 123 4.73 6.52 2.91
CA ASN A 123 5.91 7.23 3.41
C ASN A 123 5.69 8.75 3.44
N LEU A 124 5.39 9.35 2.28
CA LEU A 124 5.31 10.80 2.13
C LEU A 124 4.08 11.40 2.84
N VAL A 125 2.96 10.68 2.88
CA VAL A 125 1.75 11.04 3.64
C VAL A 125 2.02 11.29 5.13
N PHE A 126 3.00 10.59 5.73
CA PHE A 126 3.32 10.73 7.15
C PHE A 126 4.54 11.62 7.41
N HIS A 127 5.26 12.06 6.38
CA HIS A 127 6.47 12.84 6.55
C HIS A 127 6.17 14.34 6.57
N TYR A 128 6.52 14.99 7.69
CA TYR A 128 6.53 16.44 7.79
C TYR A 128 7.82 17.01 7.17
N PHE A 129 7.68 17.85 6.14
CA PHE A 129 8.79 18.58 5.52
C PHE A 129 8.71 20.07 5.89
N PRO A 130 9.60 20.59 6.76
CA PRO A 130 9.53 21.97 7.25
C PRO A 130 9.55 23.04 6.15
N HIS A 131 10.19 22.76 5.01
CA HIS A 131 10.32 23.67 3.88
C HIS A 131 9.33 23.39 2.74
N ASN A 132 8.48 22.36 2.89
CA ASN A 132 7.51 21.95 1.88
C ASN A 132 6.34 21.23 2.56
N PHE A 133 5.58 21.98 3.38
CA PHE A 133 4.43 21.42 4.08
C PHE A 133 3.43 20.89 3.04
N ARG A 134 3.27 19.57 3.01
CA ARG A 134 2.48 18.87 2.01
C ARG A 134 1.15 18.45 2.61
N ALA A 135 0.20 19.38 2.66
CA ALA A 135 -1.20 19.02 2.90
C ALA A 135 -1.77 18.38 1.64
N LEU A 136 -2.57 17.32 1.81
CA LEU A 136 -3.29 16.72 0.70
C LEU A 136 -4.67 17.37 0.55
N THR A 137 -5.01 17.72 -0.69
CA THR A 137 -6.40 17.98 -1.06
C THR A 137 -7.20 16.67 -1.03
N LEU A 138 -8.53 16.78 -0.97
CA LEU A 138 -9.40 15.61 -1.03
C LEU A 138 -9.14 14.79 -2.30
N VAL A 139 -9.01 15.45 -3.46
CA VAL A 139 -8.74 14.79 -4.75
C VAL A 139 -7.41 14.02 -4.73
N GLU A 140 -6.37 14.59 -4.14
CA GLU A 140 -5.08 13.91 -4.01
C GLU A 140 -5.16 12.70 -3.07
N ALA A 141 -5.87 12.83 -1.95
CA ALA A 141 -6.10 11.71 -1.03
C ALA A 141 -6.86 10.57 -1.72
N GLU A 142 -7.93 10.88 -2.47
CA GLU A 142 -8.69 9.90 -3.24
C GLU A 142 -7.85 9.20 -4.30
N ARG A 143 -7.03 9.95 -5.04
CA ARG A 143 -6.10 9.38 -6.03
C ARG A 143 -5.16 8.36 -5.38
N ILE A 144 -4.56 8.72 -4.24
CA ILE A 144 -3.63 7.84 -3.53
C ILE A 144 -4.35 6.59 -3.00
N VAL A 145 -5.57 6.73 -2.50
CA VAL A 145 -6.40 5.59 -2.07
C VAL A 145 -6.70 4.65 -3.25
N ASP A 146 -7.11 5.21 -4.40
CA ASP A 146 -7.38 4.43 -5.61
C ASP A 146 -6.09 3.71 -6.09
N GLU A 147 -4.93 4.37 -6.05
CA GLU A 147 -3.64 3.76 -6.39
C GLU A 147 -3.25 2.61 -5.45
N ILE A 148 -3.47 2.78 -4.14
CA ILE A 148 -3.25 1.73 -3.13
C ILE A 148 -4.12 0.50 -3.43
N ILE A 149 -5.42 0.69 -3.63
CA ILE A 149 -6.33 -0.43 -3.86
C ILE A 149 -5.99 -1.12 -5.19
N SER A 150 -5.77 -0.34 -6.25
CA SER A 150 -5.45 -0.84 -7.59
C SER A 150 -4.19 -1.71 -7.59
N ILE A 151 -3.10 -1.25 -6.96
CA ILE A 151 -1.85 -2.02 -6.95
C ILE A 151 -1.97 -3.31 -6.15
N MET A 152 -2.78 -3.33 -5.07
CA MET A 152 -3.04 -4.58 -4.34
C MET A 152 -3.83 -5.58 -5.18
N GLN A 153 -4.86 -5.11 -5.90
CA GLN A 153 -5.64 -5.94 -6.84
C GLN A 153 -4.74 -6.50 -7.96
N GLU A 154 -3.91 -5.64 -8.55
CA GLU A 154 -2.96 -6.02 -9.59
C GLU A 154 -1.97 -7.07 -9.08
N ALA A 155 -1.39 -6.88 -7.88
CA ALA A 155 -0.45 -7.86 -7.31
C ALA A 155 -1.11 -9.23 -7.07
N VAL A 156 -2.34 -9.28 -6.52
CA VAL A 156 -3.04 -10.57 -6.32
C VAL A 156 -3.27 -11.27 -7.66
N SER A 157 -3.70 -10.52 -8.67
CA SER A 157 -3.96 -11.04 -10.01
C SER A 157 -2.68 -11.58 -10.68
N LEU A 158 -1.62 -10.77 -10.74
CA LEU A 158 -0.36 -11.12 -11.40
C LEU A 158 0.39 -12.23 -10.66
N CYS A 159 0.37 -12.23 -9.33
CA CYS A 159 1.00 -13.26 -8.52
C CYS A 159 0.18 -14.55 -8.42
N LYS A 160 -1.03 -14.58 -8.99
CA LYS A 160 -1.95 -15.74 -9.00
C LYS A 160 -2.23 -16.27 -7.59
N LEU A 161 -2.37 -15.36 -6.64
CA LEU A 161 -2.63 -15.68 -5.24
C LEU A 161 -4.11 -16.01 -5.07
N LYS A 162 -4.39 -16.96 -4.17
CA LYS A 162 -5.74 -17.41 -3.82
C LYS A 162 -5.98 -17.16 -2.34
#